data_AF-A0A645H6G6-F1
#
_entry.id   AF-A0A645H6G6-F1
#
_cell.length_a   1.000
_cell.length_b   1.000
_cell.length_c   1.000
_cell.angle_alpha   90.00
_cell.angle_beta   90.00
_cell.angle_gamma   90.00
#
_symmetry.space_group_name_H-M   'P 1'
#
loop_
_entity.id
_entity.type
_entity.pdbx_description
1 polymer ?
#
loop_
_entity_poly.entity_id
_entity_poly.type
_entity_poly.pdbx_seq_one_letter_code
_entity_poly.pdbx_strand_id
1 'polypeptide(L)' 'MIRDYAQKNKIPYVDYYSALVDERGGLPANIAADGVHPNLEGYKIMEPIVLKTLKKLL' A
#
# COMPACT_ATOMS: atom_id res chain seq x y z
N MET A 1 -13.36 3.94 -6.55
CA MET A 1 -14.32 3.37 -5.56
C MET A 1 -13.83 3.50 -4.11
N ILE A 2 -12.80 2.75 -3.66
CA ILE A 2 -12.35 2.79 -2.25
C ILE A 2 -11.75 4.17 -1.88
N ARG A 3 -10.86 4.70 -2.71
CA ARG A 3 -10.25 6.03 -2.52
C ARG A 3 -11.33 7.13 -2.42
N ASP A 4 -12.29 7.12 -3.33
CA ASP A 4 -13.38 8.12 -3.36
C ASP A 4 -14.28 8.02 -2.14
N TYR A 5 -14.59 6.80 -1.70
CA TYR A 5 -15.38 6.57 -0.50
C TYR A 5 -14.64 7.10 0.75
N ALA A 6 -13.34 6.80 0.86
CA ALA A 6 -12.53 7.29 1.97
C ALA A 6 -12.50 8.83 2.00
N GLN A 7 -12.29 9.47 0.84
CA GLN A 7 -12.31 10.93 0.71
C GLN A 7 -13.67 11.53 1.12
N LYS A 8 -14.79 10.97 0.62
CA LYS A 8 -16.15 11.45 0.96
C LYS A 8 -16.47 11.36 2.45
N ASN A 9 -15.94 10.36 3.12
CA ASN A 9 -16.21 10.10 4.54
C ASN A 9 -15.10 10.61 5.48
N LYS A 10 -14.13 11.38 4.97
CA LYS A 10 -12.98 11.90 5.74
C LYS A 10 -12.16 10.79 6.42
N ILE A 11 -12.09 9.62 5.78
CA ILE A 11 -11.29 8.48 6.22
C ILE A 11 -9.91 8.59 5.55
N PRO A 12 -8.80 8.50 6.30
CA PRO A 12 -7.45 8.45 5.72
C PRO A 12 -7.28 7.26 4.77
N TYR A 13 -6.71 7.50 3.60
CA TYR A 13 -6.47 6.46 2.58
C TYR A 13 -4.97 6.22 2.40
N VAL A 14 -4.57 4.95 2.48
CA VAL A 14 -3.19 4.48 2.29
C VAL A 14 -3.13 3.71 0.98
N ASP A 15 -2.34 4.20 0.03
CA ASP A 15 -2.26 3.62 -1.31
C ASP A 15 -1.04 2.70 -1.46
N TYR A 16 -1.16 1.47 -0.98
CA TYR A 16 -0.13 0.45 -1.20
C TYR A 16 -0.07 -0.03 -2.64
N TYR A 17 -1.21 -0.05 -3.34
CA TYR A 17 -1.29 -0.60 -4.69
C TYR A 17 -0.36 0.16 -5.64
N SER A 18 -0.48 1.49 -5.70
CA SER A 18 0.36 2.31 -6.58
C SER A 18 1.85 2.22 -6.26
N ALA A 19 2.21 1.84 -5.03
CA ALA A 19 3.60 1.73 -4.58
C ALA A 19 4.22 0.35 -4.81
N LEU A 20 3.41 -0.70 -4.98
CA LEU A 20 3.87 -2.09 -5.02
C LEU A 20 3.60 -2.80 -6.35
N VAL A 21 2.69 -2.26 -7.17
CA VAL A 21 2.22 -2.92 -8.39
C VAL A 21 3.31 -2.93 -9.48
N ASP A 22 3.43 -4.06 -10.18
CA ASP A 22 4.23 -4.17 -11.39
C ASP A 22 3.41 -3.80 -12.66
N GLU A 23 4.03 -3.90 -13.83
CA GLU A 23 3.40 -3.60 -15.13
C GLU A 23 2.20 -4.52 -15.46
N ARG A 24 2.08 -5.65 -14.76
CA ARG A 24 1.03 -6.67 -14.96
C ARG A 24 -0.10 -6.54 -13.95
N GLY A 25 -0.04 -5.58 -13.03
CA GLY A 25 -1.05 -5.39 -12.00
C GLY A 25 -0.86 -6.27 -10.76
N GLY A 26 0.25 -6.99 -10.64
CA GLY A 26 0.56 -7.90 -9.53
C GLY A 26 1.69 -7.38 -8.63
N LEU A 27 2.09 -8.20 -7.66
CA LEU A 27 3.32 -7.94 -6.89
C LEU A 27 4.51 -8.60 -7.59
N PRO A 28 5.63 -7.89 -7.79
CA PRO A 28 6.81 -8.47 -8.41
C PRO A 28 7.45 -9.53 -7.49
N ALA A 29 8.07 -10.54 -8.09
CA ALA A 29 8.56 -11.73 -7.39
C ALA A 29 9.61 -11.43 -6.29
N ASN A 30 10.33 -10.31 -6.41
CA ASN A 30 11.31 -9.88 -5.41
C ASN A 30 10.68 -9.40 -4.10
N ILE A 31 9.41 -9.00 -4.11
CA ILE A 31 8.69 -8.55 -2.90
C ILE A 31 7.53 -9.45 -2.50
N ALA A 32 7.07 -10.36 -3.38
CA ALA A 32 6.09 -11.40 -3.04
C ALA A 32 6.32 -12.65 -3.91
N ALA A 33 6.77 -13.75 -3.29
CA ALA A 33 7.15 -14.96 -4.03
C ALA A 33 5.94 -15.67 -4.68
N ASP A 34 4.76 -15.56 -4.08
CA ASP A 34 3.49 -16.09 -4.59
C ASP A 34 2.69 -15.05 -5.39
N GLY A 35 3.24 -13.85 -5.57
CA GLY A 35 2.58 -12.72 -6.22
C GLY A 35 1.46 -12.05 -5.40
N VAL A 36 1.26 -12.44 -4.14
CA VAL A 36 0.15 -11.97 -3.28
C VAL A 36 0.63 -11.49 -1.91
N HIS A 37 1.44 -12.27 -1.19
CA HIS A 37 1.84 -11.98 0.18
C HIS A 37 3.22 -11.30 0.22
N PRO A 38 3.33 -10.06 0.73
CA PRO A 38 4.62 -9.38 0.84
C PRO A 38 5.60 -10.14 1.73
N ASN A 39 6.86 -10.20 1.29
CA ASN A 39 7.99 -10.59 2.12
C ASN A 39 8.53 -9.37 2.89
N LEU A 40 9.69 -9.51 3.55
CA LEU A 40 10.31 -8.43 4.31
C LEU A 40 10.54 -7.14 3.49
N GLU A 41 10.99 -7.27 2.23
CA GLU A 41 11.23 -6.10 1.38
C GLU A 41 9.93 -5.41 0.98
N GLY A 42 8.87 -6.18 0.73
CA GLY A 42 7.52 -5.62 0.52
C GLY A 42 7.02 -4.86 1.76
N TYR A 43 7.18 -5.43 2.96
CA TYR A 43 6.79 -4.75 4.19
C TYR A 43 7.60 -3.47 4.46
N LYS A 44 8.90 -3.45 4.14
CA LYS A 44 9.74 -2.24 4.24
C LYS A 44 9.26 -1.11 3.33
N ILE A 45 8.61 -1.43 2.20
CA ILE A 45 7.96 -0.42 1.35
C ILE A 45 6.65 0.07 1.98
N MET A 46 5.85 -0.84 2.54
CA MET A 46 4.55 -0.53 3.14
C MET A 46 4.66 0.32 4.42
N GLU A 47 5.59 -0.03 5.32
CA GLU A 47 5.76 0.60 6.63
C GLU A 47 5.83 2.15 6.59
N PRO A 48 6.72 2.78 5.81
CA PRO A 48 6.81 4.24 5.79
C PRO A 48 5.55 4.91 5.22
N ILE A 49 4.79 4.24 4.35
CA ILE A 49 3.56 4.79 3.74
C ILE A 49 2.46 4.91 4.80
N VAL A 50 2.24 3.87 5.60
CA VAL A 50 1.25 3.93 6.68
C VAL A 50 1.70 4.84 7.81
N LEU A 51 2.97 4.79 8.23
CA LEU A 51 3.48 5.67 9.28
C LEU A 51 3.36 7.14 8.90
N LYS A 52 3.58 7.51 7.64
CA LYS A 52 3.35 8.89 7.15
C LYS A 52 1.90 9.33 7.31
N THR A 53 0.95 8.41 7.15
CA THR A 53 -0.48 8.69 7.32
C THR A 53 -0.83 8.81 8.80
N LEU A 54 -0.37 7.87 9.63
CA LEU A 54 -0.61 7.89 11.08
C LEU A 54 -0.02 9.13 11.76
N LYS A 55 1.21 9.54 11.37
CA LYS A 55 1.86 10.76 11.89
C LYS A 55 1.12 12.06 11.57
N LYS A 56 0.20 12.07 10.61
CA LYS A 56 -0.64 13.24 10.30
C LYS A 56 -1.95 13.27 11.08
N LEU A 57 -2.30 12.16 11.73
CA LEU A 57 -3.56 11.96 12.44
C LEU A 57 -3.41 12.06 13.96
N LEU A 58 -2.22 11.70 14.45
CA LEU A 58 -1.78 11.87 15.84
C LEU A 58 -1.15 13.25 16.01
#